data_AF-A0AAP0DX11-F1
#
_entry.id   AF-A0AAP0DX11-F1
#
_cell.length_a   1.000
_cell.length_b   1.000
_cell.length_c   1.000
_cell.angle_alpha   90.00
_cell.angle_beta   90.00
_cell.angle_gamma   90.00
#
_symmetry.space_group_name_H-M   'P 1'
#
loop_
_entity.id
_entity.type
_entity.pdbx_description
1 polymer ?
#
loop_
_entity_poly.entity_id
_entity_poly.type
_entity_poly.pdbx_seq_one_letter_code
_entity_poly.pdbx_strand_id
1 'polypeptide(L)'
;MGKLNNLLENKRYLVVLDDLWTQQAWDDFEKAFPNGKSGSKIMLTSRNERLAAYADPRSQPVVPEMLSEKESWDLFCSRTFNNADPPGDFLKT
;
A
#
# COMPACT_ATOMS: atom_id res chain seq x y z
N MET A 1 25.81 -10.69 7.33
CA MET A 1 24.78 -9.80 6.76
C MET A 1 24.17 -10.44 5.53
N GLY A 2 22.86 -10.30 5.33
CA GLY A 2 22.14 -10.85 4.16
C GLY A 2 22.40 -10.06 2.87
N LYS A 3 22.12 -10.67 1.71
CA LYS A 3 22.33 -10.03 0.39
C LYS A 3 21.56 -8.71 0.24
N LEU A 4 20.31 -8.66 0.70
CA LEU A 4 19.48 -7.46 0.67
C LEU A 4 20.04 -6.37 1.59
N ASN A 5 20.50 -6.75 2.78
CA ASN A 5 21.11 -5.82 3.72
C ASN A 5 22.33 -5.11 3.09
N ASN A 6 23.27 -5.89 2.54
CA ASN A 6 24.44 -5.35 1.85
C ASN A 6 24.08 -4.48 0.64
N LEU A 7 23.00 -4.84 -0.08
CA LEU A 7 22.56 -4.06 -1.24
C LEU A 7 22.06 -2.67 -0.84
N LEU A 8 21.38 -2.56 0.31
CA LEU A 8 20.74 -1.34 0.79
C LEU A 8 21.64 -0.52 1.73
N GLU A 9 22.73 -1.11 2.22
CA GLU A 9 23.69 -0.46 3.09
C GLU A 9 24.22 0.85 2.47
N ASN A 10 24.29 1.91 3.28
CA ASN A 10 24.74 3.23 2.86
C ASN A 10 23.95 3.86 1.69
N LYS A 11 22.76 3.37 1.38
CA LYS A 11 21.84 3.95 0.37
C LYS A 11 20.61 4.56 1.03
N ARG A 12 19.96 5.46 0.30
CA ARG A 12 18.60 5.90 0.58
C ARG A 12 17.66 5.01 -0.24
N TYR A 13 16.65 4.43 0.38
CA TYR A 13 15.75 3.50 -0.29
C TYR A 13 14.29 3.73 0.05
N LEU A 14 13.41 3.31 -0.86
CA LEU A 14 12.01 3.05 -0.62
C LEU A 14 11.76 1.59 -0.98
N VAL A 15 11.32 0.79 -0.01
CA VAL A 15 10.90 -0.61 -0.24
C VAL A 15 9.40 -0.70 -0.03
N VAL A 16 8.69 -1.32 -0.98
CA VAL A 16 7.26 -1.57 -0.88
C VAL A 16 7.03 -3.06 -0.70
N LEU A 17 6.44 -3.44 0.42
CA LEU A 17 6.03 -4.80 0.73
C LEU A 17 4.52 -4.89 0.54
N ASP A 18 4.10 -5.46 -0.58
CA ASP A 18 2.70 -5.56 -0.93
C ASP A 18 2.06 -6.85 -0.34
N ASP A 19 0.84 -6.74 0.16
CA ASP A 19 0.00 -7.82 0.66
C ASP A 19 0.66 -8.70 1.75
N LEU A 20 1.10 -8.07 2.84
CA LEU A 20 1.68 -8.75 4.00
C LEU A 20 0.60 -9.31 4.94
N TRP A 21 0.69 -10.59 5.31
CA TRP A 21 -0.42 -11.27 6.01
C TRP A 21 -0.21 -11.49 7.51
N THR A 22 1.04 -11.62 8.00
CA THR A 22 1.32 -12.00 9.40
C THR A 22 2.42 -11.15 10.04
N GLN A 23 2.38 -11.05 11.38
CA GLN A 23 3.43 -10.38 12.18
C GLN A 23 4.77 -11.09 12.03
N GLN A 24 4.77 -12.44 12.02
CA GLN A 24 5.98 -13.22 11.82
C GLN A 24 6.67 -12.91 10.49
N ALA A 25 5.89 -12.72 9.41
CA ALA A 25 6.46 -12.32 8.13
C ALA A 25 7.14 -10.94 8.24
N TRP A 26 6.52 -9.97 8.91
CA TRP A 26 7.14 -8.69 9.18
C TRP A 26 8.44 -8.84 10.00
N ASP A 27 8.42 -9.62 11.08
CA ASP A 27 9.59 -9.86 11.93
C ASP A 27 10.79 -10.42 11.14
N ASP A 28 10.52 -11.25 10.14
CA ASP A 28 11.57 -11.83 9.29
C ASP A 28 12.08 -10.83 8.25
N PHE A 29 11.19 -10.00 7.70
CA PHE A 29 11.57 -8.95 6.76
C PHE A 29 12.35 -7.81 7.42
N GLU A 30 11.91 -7.33 8.59
CA GLU A 30 12.52 -6.20 9.27
C GLU A 30 14.02 -6.43 9.51
N LYS A 31 14.39 -7.65 9.91
CA LYS A 31 15.78 -8.08 10.14
C LYS A 31 16.66 -8.01 8.88
N ALA A 32 16.06 -8.03 7.69
CA ALA A 32 16.81 -7.97 6.44
C ALA A 32 17.23 -6.55 6.04
N PHE A 33 16.60 -5.51 6.61
CA PHE A 33 16.87 -4.12 6.26
C PHE A 33 17.94 -3.48 7.16
N PRO A 34 18.91 -2.73 6.61
CA PRO A 34 19.89 -2.00 7.41
C PRO A 34 19.27 -0.70 7.95
N ASN A 35 19.97 -0.04 8.88
CA ASN A 35 19.69 1.36 9.21
C ASN A 35 20.12 2.23 8.02
N GLY A 36 19.21 2.44 7.06
CA GLY A 36 19.47 3.20 5.82
C GLY A 36 19.84 4.67 6.05
N LYS A 37 20.18 5.38 4.96
CA LYS A 37 20.41 6.83 5.02
C LYS A 37 19.14 7.60 5.40
N SER A 38 19.30 8.84 5.87
CA SER A 38 18.18 9.72 6.20
C SER A 38 17.15 9.78 5.07
N GLY A 39 15.88 9.61 5.45
CA GLY A 39 14.76 9.55 4.52
C GLY A 39 14.60 8.22 3.79
N SER A 40 15.23 7.14 4.24
CA SER A 40 14.86 5.77 3.83
C SER A 40 13.50 5.38 4.44
N LYS A 41 12.69 4.64 3.69
CA LYS A 41 11.33 4.27 4.07
C LYS A 41 11.01 2.84 3.65
N ILE A 42 10.19 2.18 4.46
CA ILE A 42 9.52 0.92 4.12
C ILE A 42 8.03 1.23 4.13
N MET A 43 7.34 0.87 3.06
CA MET A 43 5.88 0.97 2.96
C MET A 43 5.33 -0.45 2.90
N LEU A 44 4.34 -0.75 3.73
CA LEU A 44 3.66 -2.03 3.77
C LEU A 44 2.19 -1.83 3.43
N THR A 45 1.64 -2.72 2.61
CA THR A 45 0.19 -2.81 2.40
C THR A 45 -0.29 -4.13 2.99
N SER A 46 -1.44 -4.09 3.64
CA SER A 46 -2.04 -5.27 4.27
C SER A 46 -3.53 -5.06 4.43
N ARG A 47 -4.30 -6.15 4.40
CA ARG A 47 -5.71 -6.17 4.82
C ARG A 47 -5.87 -6.33 6.34
N ASN A 48 -4.77 -6.50 7.06
CA ASN A 48 -4.74 -6.71 8.50
C ASN A 48 -4.27 -5.44 9.22
N GLU A 49 -5.21 -4.63 9.70
CA GLU A 49 -4.91 -3.38 10.41
C GLU A 49 -4.02 -3.59 11.64
N ARG A 50 -4.15 -4.73 12.33
CA ARG A 50 -3.32 -5.06 13.50
C ARG A 50 -1.86 -5.27 13.11
N LEU A 51 -1.60 -5.77 11.89
CA LEU A 51 -0.24 -5.89 11.38
C LEU A 51 0.35 -4.50 11.11
N ALA A 52 -0.42 -3.57 10.55
CA ALA A 52 0.06 -2.22 10.29
C ALA A 52 0.45 -1.48 11.58
N ALA A 53 -0.38 -1.59 12.63
CA ALA A 53 -0.06 -1.02 13.94
C ALA A 53 1.13 -1.72 14.63
N TYR A 54 1.33 -3.01 14.37
CA TYR A 54 2.47 -3.77 14.89
C TYR A 54 3.78 -3.38 14.22
N ALA A 55 3.78 -3.20 12.90
CA ALA A 55 4.98 -2.93 12.10
C ALA A 55 5.53 -1.50 12.30
N ASP A 56 4.69 -0.52 12.61
CA ASP A 56 5.13 0.80 13.06
C ASP A 56 4.30 1.31 14.26
N PRO A 57 4.66 0.90 15.49
CA PRO A 57 3.91 1.25 16.70
C PRO A 57 3.85 2.75 17.01
N ARG A 58 4.65 3.57 16.32
CA ARG A 58 4.73 5.02 16.54
C ARG A 58 3.86 5.82 15.56
N SER A 59 3.36 5.18 14.50
CA SER A 59 2.55 5.82 13.47
C SER A 59 1.14 5.23 13.48
N GLN A 60 0.17 5.99 12.97
CA GLN A 60 -1.14 5.44 12.68
C GLN A 60 -1.13 4.76 11.30
N PRO A 61 -1.74 3.57 11.16
CA PRO A 61 -1.96 2.98 9.85
C PRO A 61 -2.71 3.93 8.92
N VAL A 62 -2.31 3.98 7.66
CA VAL A 62 -3.05 4.68 6.62
C VAL A 62 -4.16 3.75 6.13
N VAL A 63 -5.41 4.11 6.39
CA VAL A 63 -6.58 3.40 5.89
C VAL A 63 -7.12 4.18 4.69
N PRO A 64 -7.08 3.63 3.46
CA PRO A 64 -7.67 4.27 2.30
C PRO A 64 -9.18 4.44 2.50
N GLU A 65 -9.70 5.62 2.15
CA GLU A 65 -11.13 5.89 2.19
C GLU A 65 -11.85 5.19 1.03
N MET A 66 -13.13 4.88 1.24
CA MET A 66 -14.00 4.46 0.14
C MET A 66 -14.22 5.64 -0.81
N LEU A 67 -14.29 5.34 -2.11
CA LEU A 67 -14.68 6.33 -3.10
C LEU A 67 -16.09 6.83 -2.80
N SER A 68 -16.32 8.13 -2.98
CA SER A 68 -17.67 8.70 -2.98
C SER A 68 -18.52 8.10 -4.10
N GLU A 69 -19.83 8.31 -4.05
CA GLU A 69 -20.74 7.88 -5.11
C GLU A 69 -20.34 8.46 -6.47
N LYS A 70 -20.00 9.75 -6.49
CA LYS A 70 -19.53 10.42 -7.71
C LYS A 70 -18.23 9.81 -8.22
N GLU A 71 -17.22 9.63 -7.37
CA GLU A 71 -15.93 9.04 -7.79
C GLU A 71 -16.08 7.59 -8.23
N SER A 72 -16.96 6.83 -7.57
CA SER A 72 -17.30 5.46 -7.95
C SER A 72 -17.96 5.42 -9.32
N TRP A 73 -18.89 6.34 -9.59
CA TRP A 73 -19.55 6.47 -10.88
C TRP A 73 -18.57 6.88 -11.99
N ASP A 74 -17.70 7.87 -11.71
CA ASP A 74 -16.66 8.32 -12.64
C ASP A 74 -15.70 7.15 -12.96
N LEU A 75 -15.27 6.39 -11.95
CA LEU A 75 -14.44 5.21 -12.14
C LEU A 75 -15.15 4.13 -12.97
N PHE A 76 -16.42 3.87 -12.68
CA PHE A 76 -17.24 2.91 -13.43
C PHE A 76 -17.36 3.32 -14.90
N CYS A 77 -17.67 4.58 -15.18
CA CYS A 77 -17.77 5.10 -16.54
C CYS A 77 -16.42 5.05 -17.26
N SER A 78 -15.34 5.38 -16.57
CA SER A 78 -13.98 5.29 -17.10
C SER A 78 -13.61 3.86 -17.50
N ARG A 79 -13.93 2.88 -16.66
CA ARG A 79 -13.61 1.46 -16.88
C ARG A 79 -14.51 0.76 -17.90
N THR A 80 -15.79 1.12 -17.93
CA THR A 80 -16.81 0.41 -18.72
C THR A 80 -17.03 1.07 -20.07
N PHE A 81 -17.00 2.40 -20.12
CA PHE A 81 -17.34 3.18 -21.32
C PHE A 81 -16.14 3.96 -21.89
N ASN A 82 -14.92 3.78 -21.35
CA ASN A 82 -13.74 4.56 -21.75
C ASN A 82 -13.97 6.08 -21.67
N ASN A 83 -14.66 6.53 -20.62
CA ASN A 83 -15.09 7.92 -20.41
C ASN A 83 -16.13 8.44 -21.44
N ALA A 84 -16.72 7.58 -22.26
CA ALA A 84 -17.92 7.94 -23.00
C ALA A 84 -19.12 8.01 -22.04
N ASP A 85 -20.13 8.78 -22.44
CA ASP A 85 -21.37 8.85 -21.67
C ASP A 85 -22.03 7.46 -21.63
N PRO A 86 -22.50 7.02 -20.44
CA PRO A 86 -23.30 5.81 -20.34
C PRO A 86 -24.54 5.91 -21.24
N PRO A 87 -25.03 4.79 -21.82
CA PRO A 87 -26.26 4.79 -22.60
C PRO A 87 -27.42 5.37 -21.77
N GLY A 88 -28.29 6.19 -22.38
CA GLY A 88 -29.35 6.92 -21.66
C GLY A 88 -30.37 6.06 -20.88
N ASP A 89 -30.35 4.74 -21.06
CA ASP A 89 -31.19 3.79 -20.33
C ASP A 89 -30.53 3.22 -19.06
N PHE A 90 -29.23 3.46 -18.84
CA PHE A 90 -28.50 2.99 -17.65
C PHE A 90 -28.86 3.71 -16.35
N LEU A 91 -29.47 4.91 -16.44
CA LEU A 91 -29.79 5.75 -15.27
C LEU A 91 -31.26 5.65 -14.82
N LYS A 92 -32.02 4.67 -15.34
CA LYS A 92 -33.48 4.55 -15.10
C LYS A 92 -33.88 3.55 -14.01
N THR A 93 -32.95 3.08 -13.18
CA THR A 93 -33.22 2.14 -12.07
C THR A 93 -33.45 2.85 -10.75
#